data_AF-A0A6A6JVT6-F1
#
_entry.id   AF-A0A6A6JVT6-F1
#
_cell.length_a   1.000
_cell.length_b   1.000
_cell.length_c   1.000
_cell.angle_alpha   90.00
_cell.angle_beta   90.00
_cell.angle_gamma   90.00
#
_symmetry.space_group_name_H-M   'P 1'
#
loop_
_entity.id
_entity.type
_entity.pdbx_description
1 polymer ?
#
loop_
_entity_poly.entity_id
_entity_poly.type
_entity_poly.pdbx_seq_one_letter_code
_entity_poly.pdbx_strand_id
1 'polypeptide(L)'
;MDSPTITTSHPRAANSIKSTPPSRSPSEGTTLQDTPPNMDTARPASPCPPGNTNISTRVYIYPLPYPLPPNTPIPYSTSLPHRNPLRLPYPPSEPTSTLVLTSPASNFVDLRFFKPRLLGEPELPNETSPTGEGSGRIEWAFAGQSVSVPFTGNVYKMLGGRAPETESDAGTENAEAVPVGEENDANDAINAMDPQSEDVSSSSSLSTASTVVAASHVLHTAPLPHPRKSTWQHWLDSRYPLFSPYIPIDTGVMYSLPNQPDLTLEVGSAPSPFSAHGHINYEELWRDEPIKAVGERCRDAGGDGKRVAVTLRTEERGGEGARGLVVRVGQFVQGIMKRGERLSVERWEFVEQREGVSGQQQGTLRGGEVSQEDAGEAREDREGGGMWTRTAKVGPDFVPCPVAQREQDLSVSGQIDVNGLTWTVEELVEW
;
A
#
# COMPACT_ATOMS: atom_id res chain seq x y z
N MET A 1 36.05 74.82 13.04
CA MET A 1 35.21 75.46 14.06
C MET A 1 34.24 74.40 14.55
N ASP A 2 34.61 73.82 15.69
CA ASP A 2 33.81 73.28 16.79
C ASP A 2 32.65 72.30 16.51
N SER A 3 32.88 71.04 16.91
CA SER A 3 31.90 70.15 17.57
C SER A 3 31.63 70.62 19.02
N PRO A 4 30.89 69.92 19.92
CA PRO A 4 29.85 68.85 19.86
C PRO A 4 28.64 69.14 20.82
N THR A 5 27.89 68.08 21.26
CA THR A 5 27.13 67.90 22.55
C THR A 5 25.58 67.86 22.39
N ILE A 6 24.85 66.72 22.54
CA ILE A 6 24.40 65.94 23.73
C ILE A 6 23.03 66.37 24.33
N THR A 7 22.07 65.42 24.36
CA THR A 7 21.20 65.00 25.49
C THR A 7 19.82 65.66 25.83
N THR A 8 18.79 64.79 25.77
CA THR A 8 17.53 64.64 26.55
C THR A 8 16.61 65.82 26.92
N SER A 9 15.29 65.63 26.79
CA SER A 9 14.35 65.41 27.93
C SER A 9 12.87 65.60 27.54
N HIS A 10 11.99 64.73 28.07
CA HIS A 10 10.54 64.94 28.15
C HIS A 10 10.18 66.04 29.16
N PRO A 11 8.99 66.64 29.05
CA PRO A 11 8.06 66.51 30.17
C PRO A 11 6.57 66.35 29.78
N ARG A 12 5.79 66.28 30.86
CA ARG A 12 4.50 65.63 31.14
C ARG A 12 3.32 66.63 31.13
N ALA A 13 2.12 66.07 30.89
CA ALA A 13 0.82 66.32 31.58
C ALA A 13 0.02 67.62 31.37
N ALA A 14 -1.30 67.43 31.10
CA ALA A 14 -2.49 68.03 31.75
C ALA A 14 -3.72 67.84 30.81
N ASN A 15 -4.99 67.68 31.20
CA ASN A 15 -5.73 67.25 32.40
C ASN A 15 -7.25 67.28 32.04
N SER A 16 -8.10 66.68 32.89
CA SER A 16 -9.58 66.82 32.98
C SER A 16 -10.42 65.85 32.10
N ILE A 17 -11.13 64.83 32.59
CA ILE A 17 -12.05 64.57 33.72
C ILE A 17 -13.45 65.21 33.61
N LYS A 18 -14.46 64.32 33.76
CA LYS A 18 -15.91 64.44 34.14
C LYS A 18 -16.85 64.08 32.97
N SER A 19 -17.85 63.18 33.08
CA SER A 19 -18.52 62.59 34.25
C SER A 19 -19.50 61.46 33.82
N THR A 20 -19.55 60.38 34.60
CA THR A 20 -20.63 59.36 34.75
C THR A 20 -21.59 59.76 35.89
N PRO A 21 -22.67 59.02 36.28
CA PRO A 21 -23.59 58.05 35.61
C PRO A 21 -25.09 58.42 35.95
N PRO A 22 -26.12 57.52 35.89
CA PRO A 22 -26.30 56.44 36.88
C PRO A 22 -26.85 55.10 36.33
N SER A 23 -26.70 54.08 37.17
CA SER A 23 -27.11 52.68 37.01
C SER A 23 -28.61 52.40 37.17
N ARG A 24 -29.09 51.32 36.57
CA ARG A 24 -30.07 50.38 37.17
C ARG A 24 -30.11 49.06 36.38
N SER A 25 -29.91 47.95 37.07
CA SER A 25 -30.33 46.58 36.72
C SER A 25 -31.34 46.12 37.80
N PRO A 26 -31.99 44.93 37.78
CA PRO A 26 -31.98 43.79 36.82
C PRO A 26 -33.39 43.20 36.50
N SER A 27 -33.48 42.30 35.51
CA SER A 27 -34.43 41.14 35.43
C SER A 27 -34.17 40.40 34.09
N GLU A 28 -33.62 39.19 34.12
CA GLU A 28 -34.34 37.89 34.05
C GLU A 28 -35.12 37.67 32.74
N GLY A 29 -34.69 36.66 31.96
CA GLY A 29 -35.37 36.20 30.75
C GLY A 29 -34.48 35.40 29.80
N THR A 30 -33.92 34.27 30.25
CA THR A 30 -33.25 33.30 29.38
C THR A 30 -34.29 32.62 28.49
N THR A 31 -34.29 32.92 27.18
CA THR A 31 -34.99 32.12 26.18
C THR A 31 -33.95 31.51 25.26
N LEU A 32 -33.72 30.20 25.41
CA LEU A 32 -33.01 29.36 24.44
C LEU A 32 -33.83 29.34 23.16
N GLN A 33 -33.31 29.94 22.08
CA GLN A 33 -33.77 29.63 20.73
C GLN A 33 -32.90 28.48 20.22
N ASP A 34 -33.51 27.29 20.19
CA ASP A 34 -33.03 26.14 19.45
C ASP A 34 -33.04 26.46 17.95
N THR A 35 -31.86 26.78 17.41
CA THR A 35 -31.65 26.72 15.96
C THR A 35 -31.42 25.26 15.59
N PRO A 36 -32.22 24.65 14.69
CA PRO A 36 -32.01 23.27 14.29
C PRO A 36 -30.64 23.12 13.61
N PRO A 37 -29.96 21.97 13.78
CA PRO A 37 -28.68 21.73 13.12
C PRO A 37 -28.90 21.76 11.60
N ASN A 38 -28.10 22.59 10.94
CA ASN A 38 -28.02 22.72 9.50
C ASN A 38 -27.57 21.38 8.90
N MET A 39 -28.54 20.52 8.58
CA MET A 39 -28.36 19.37 7.69
C MET A 39 -28.38 19.90 6.25
N ASP A 40 -27.22 20.36 5.77
CA ASP A 40 -26.75 20.11 4.39
C ASP A 40 -25.48 20.92 4.13
N THR A 41 -24.35 20.27 4.35
CA THR A 41 -23.17 20.43 3.50
C THR A 41 -22.51 19.06 3.40
N ALA A 42 -23.10 18.17 2.60
CA ALA A 42 -22.37 17.05 2.07
C ALA A 42 -21.08 17.61 1.42
N ARG A 43 -19.94 17.30 2.04
CA ARG A 43 -18.62 17.61 1.48
C ARG A 43 -18.63 17.11 0.02
N PRO A 44 -18.29 17.94 -0.98
CA PRO A 44 -18.25 17.49 -2.36
C PRO A 44 -17.36 16.26 -2.42
N ALA A 45 -17.88 15.17 -2.98
CA ALA A 45 -17.12 13.95 -3.16
C ALA A 45 -15.85 14.31 -3.96
N SER A 46 -14.70 13.98 -3.39
CA SER A 46 -13.41 14.10 -4.06
C SER A 46 -13.52 13.48 -5.46
N PRO A 47 -12.98 14.13 -6.51
CA PRO A 47 -13.03 13.57 -7.85
C PRO A 47 -12.42 12.17 -7.85
N CYS A 48 -13.16 11.20 -8.39
CA CYS A 48 -12.70 9.82 -8.49
C CYS A 48 -11.39 9.80 -9.30
N PRO A 49 -10.34 9.10 -8.86
CA PRO A 49 -9.11 9.00 -9.62
C PRO A 49 -9.37 8.45 -11.03
N PRO A 50 -8.72 9.00 -12.06
CA PRO A 50 -8.92 8.54 -13.43
C PRO A 50 -8.39 7.12 -13.61
N GLY A 51 -9.17 6.28 -14.32
CA GLY A 51 -8.76 4.94 -14.70
C GLY A 51 -8.47 4.02 -13.49
N ASN A 52 -7.31 3.38 -13.51
CA ASN A 52 -6.86 2.43 -12.49
C ASN A 52 -5.87 3.07 -11.49
N THR A 53 -5.84 4.40 -11.39
CA THR A 53 -4.84 5.10 -10.56
C THR A 53 -5.02 4.73 -9.09
N ASN A 54 -3.97 4.21 -8.46
CA ASN A 54 -3.98 3.90 -7.03
C ASN A 54 -2.59 4.00 -6.37
N ILE A 55 -2.62 4.10 -5.05
CA ILE A 55 -1.47 3.94 -4.16
C ILE A 55 -1.83 2.77 -3.25
N SER A 56 -1.08 1.67 -3.27
CA SER A 56 -1.38 0.52 -2.41
C SER A 56 -0.20 0.19 -1.49
N THR A 57 -0.48 0.04 -0.20
CA THR A 57 0.47 -0.49 0.79
C THR A 57 0.09 -1.93 1.12
N ARG A 58 1.09 -2.80 1.30
CA ARG A 58 0.83 -4.18 1.72
C ARG A 58 0.71 -4.25 3.24
N VAL A 59 -0.42 -4.75 3.73
CA VAL A 59 -0.75 -4.92 5.15
C VAL A 59 -0.11 -6.19 5.70
N TYR A 60 -0.14 -7.28 4.93
CA TYR A 60 0.57 -8.52 5.22
C TYR A 60 0.76 -9.38 3.97
N ILE A 61 1.63 -10.39 4.11
CA ILE A 61 1.79 -11.49 3.17
C ILE A 61 1.84 -12.84 3.90
N TYR A 62 1.13 -13.83 3.37
CA TYR A 62 1.27 -15.23 3.72
C TYR A 62 1.77 -16.04 2.54
N PRO A 63 2.97 -16.63 2.62
CA PRO A 63 3.36 -17.70 1.71
C PRO A 63 2.49 -18.94 1.96
N LEU A 64 1.89 -19.47 0.91
CA LEU A 64 1.04 -20.65 0.91
C LEU A 64 1.74 -21.82 0.19
N PRO A 65 1.42 -23.07 0.55
CA PRO A 65 1.99 -24.24 -0.13
C PRO A 65 1.58 -24.28 -1.60
N TYR A 66 2.48 -24.80 -2.43
CA TYR A 66 2.20 -25.14 -3.83
C TYR A 66 2.49 -26.63 -4.08
N PRO A 67 1.53 -27.41 -4.62
CA PRO A 67 0.13 -27.03 -4.84
C PRO A 67 -0.60 -26.78 -3.51
N LEU A 68 -1.72 -26.05 -3.56
CA LEU A 68 -2.52 -25.80 -2.37
C LEU A 68 -3.17 -27.12 -1.87
N PRO A 69 -3.14 -27.43 -0.55
CA PRO A 69 -3.78 -28.64 -0.04
C PRO A 69 -5.29 -28.64 -0.34
N PRO A 70 -5.89 -29.81 -0.65
CA PRO A 70 -7.32 -29.91 -0.90
C PRO A 70 -8.15 -29.32 0.24
N ASN A 71 -9.28 -28.69 -0.09
CA ASN A 71 -10.22 -28.09 0.85
C ASN A 71 -9.67 -26.94 1.73
N THR A 72 -8.49 -26.39 1.39
CA THR A 72 -7.94 -25.19 2.03
C THR A 72 -8.84 -23.99 1.71
N PRO A 73 -9.50 -23.34 2.70
CA PRO A 73 -10.40 -22.23 2.41
C PRO A 73 -9.67 -21.12 1.65
N ILE A 74 -10.30 -20.59 0.59
CA ILE A 74 -9.80 -19.44 -0.16
C ILE A 74 -10.94 -18.40 -0.25
N PRO A 75 -10.69 -17.14 0.17
CA PRO A 75 -9.47 -16.68 0.83
C PRO A 75 -9.25 -17.34 2.21
N TYR A 76 -7.98 -17.51 2.62
CA TYR A 76 -7.60 -18.29 3.79
C TYR A 76 -7.65 -17.49 5.09
N SER A 77 -6.95 -16.35 5.12
CA SER A 77 -6.77 -15.51 6.32
C SER A 77 -8.05 -15.01 6.96
N THR A 78 -9.14 -14.87 6.20
CA THR A 78 -10.44 -14.42 6.71
C THR A 78 -11.03 -15.36 7.77
N SER A 79 -10.46 -16.57 7.92
CA SER A 79 -10.86 -17.57 8.91
C SER A 79 -9.87 -17.75 10.08
N LEU A 80 -8.78 -16.97 10.12
CA LEU A 80 -7.80 -17.05 11.20
C LEU A 80 -8.24 -16.28 12.46
N PRO A 81 -7.82 -16.71 13.67
CA PRO A 81 -7.09 -17.95 13.96
C PRO A 81 -8.00 -19.18 14.08
N HIS A 82 -9.33 -19.01 13.97
CA HIS A 82 -10.32 -20.05 14.26
C HIS A 82 -10.17 -21.31 13.40
N ARG A 83 -9.71 -21.19 12.15
CA ARG A 83 -9.44 -22.31 11.25
C ARG A 83 -8.05 -22.14 10.61
N ASN A 84 -7.03 -22.78 11.20
CA ASN A 84 -5.64 -22.67 10.77
C ASN A 84 -4.97 -24.03 10.42
N PRO A 85 -5.50 -24.81 9.46
CA PRO A 85 -4.97 -26.13 9.11
C PRO A 85 -3.53 -26.09 8.56
N LEU A 86 -3.13 -24.97 7.95
CA LEU A 86 -1.76 -24.77 7.44
C LEU A 86 -0.77 -24.32 8.52
N ARG A 87 -1.22 -24.12 9.77
CA ARG A 87 -0.40 -23.66 10.90
C ARG A 87 0.38 -22.37 10.60
N LEU A 88 -0.23 -21.45 9.84
CA LEU A 88 0.38 -20.15 9.55
C LEU A 88 0.50 -19.32 10.83
N PRO A 89 1.56 -18.50 10.97
CA PRO A 89 1.73 -17.66 12.15
C PRO A 89 0.60 -16.62 12.26
N TYR A 90 0.14 -16.35 13.49
CA TYR A 90 -0.84 -15.30 13.79
C TYR A 90 -0.34 -14.46 14.97
N PRO A 91 -0.45 -13.11 14.93
CA PRO A 91 -1.02 -12.31 13.85
C PRO A 91 -0.18 -12.35 12.55
N PRO A 92 -0.77 -12.03 11.40
CA PRO A 92 -0.02 -11.89 10.14
C PRO A 92 1.09 -10.87 10.27
N SER A 93 2.14 -11.02 9.46
CA SER A 93 3.26 -10.10 9.43
C SER A 93 3.51 -9.53 8.03
N GLU A 94 4.03 -8.32 8.00
CA GLU A 94 4.55 -7.67 6.80
C GLU A 94 6.03 -7.38 7.02
N PRO A 95 6.95 -8.17 6.45
CA PRO A 95 8.39 -8.01 6.68
C PRO A 95 9.00 -6.85 5.89
N THR A 96 8.25 -6.20 5.00
CA THR A 96 8.73 -5.13 4.12
C THR A 96 7.93 -3.84 4.26
N SER A 97 8.51 -2.72 3.86
CA SER A 97 7.78 -1.52 3.51
C SER A 97 7.46 -1.58 2.01
N THR A 98 6.37 -2.27 1.67
CA THR A 98 5.88 -2.40 0.29
C THR A 98 4.92 -1.27 -0.05
N LEU A 99 5.20 -0.60 -1.16
CA LEU A 99 4.35 0.43 -1.76
C LEU A 99 4.31 0.18 -3.27
N VAL A 100 3.11 0.20 -3.83
CA VAL A 100 2.83 0.12 -5.26
C VAL A 100 2.16 1.41 -5.69
N LEU A 101 2.69 2.04 -6.73
CA LEU A 101 2.02 3.13 -7.43
C LEU A 101 1.55 2.63 -8.78
N THR A 102 0.27 2.82 -9.10
CA THR A 102 -0.28 2.55 -10.43
C THR A 102 -0.79 3.86 -11.02
N SER A 103 -0.32 4.19 -12.23
CA SER A 103 -0.73 5.36 -12.98
C SER A 103 -2.10 5.14 -13.67
N PRO A 104 -2.76 6.20 -14.15
CA PRO A 104 -4.03 6.08 -14.88
C PRO A 104 -3.96 5.12 -16.08
N ALA A 105 -2.85 5.13 -16.81
CA ALA A 105 -2.55 4.21 -17.91
C ALA A 105 -2.14 2.79 -17.47
N SER A 106 -2.28 2.45 -16.18
CA SER A 106 -1.93 1.15 -15.59
C SER A 106 -0.45 0.79 -15.67
N ASN A 107 0.43 1.80 -15.78
CA ASN A 107 1.85 1.59 -15.51
C ASN A 107 2.05 1.51 -14.00
N PHE A 108 2.80 0.53 -13.52
CA PHE A 108 3.03 0.37 -12.09
C PHE A 108 4.51 0.27 -11.73
N VAL A 109 4.82 0.68 -10.51
CA VAL A 109 6.10 0.45 -9.84
C VAL A 109 5.81 -0.15 -8.46
N ASP A 110 6.34 -1.35 -8.19
CA ASP A 110 6.28 -2.04 -6.90
C ASP A 110 7.70 -2.10 -6.33
N LEU A 111 7.92 -1.42 -5.18
CA LEU A 111 9.18 -1.52 -4.44
C LEU A 111 8.93 -2.08 -3.04
N ARG A 112 9.70 -3.11 -2.69
CA ARG A 112 9.61 -3.83 -1.43
C ARG A 112 10.94 -3.75 -0.68
N PHE A 113 11.03 -2.84 0.28
CA PHE A 113 12.20 -2.68 1.13
C PHE A 113 12.04 -3.51 2.40
N PHE A 114 13.03 -4.30 2.81
CA PHE A 114 12.98 -4.95 4.12
C PHE A 114 12.90 -3.91 5.24
N LYS A 115 12.00 -4.14 6.21
CA LYS A 115 11.98 -3.42 7.48
C LYS A 115 13.28 -3.69 8.27
N PRO A 116 13.62 -2.84 9.26
CA PRO A 116 14.78 -3.06 10.13
C PRO A 116 14.82 -4.48 10.68
N ARG A 117 15.95 -5.16 10.52
CA ARG A 117 16.19 -6.50 11.07
C ARG A 117 16.99 -6.46 12.34
N LEU A 118 17.84 -5.45 12.49
CA LEU A 118 18.69 -5.23 13.65
C LEU A 118 18.30 -3.95 14.37
N LEU A 119 18.55 -3.91 15.68
CA LEU A 119 18.33 -2.73 16.49
C LEU A 119 19.26 -1.60 16.02
N GLY A 120 18.70 -0.41 15.78
CA GLY A 120 19.45 0.76 15.31
C GLY A 120 19.56 0.89 13.79
N GLU A 121 19.08 -0.09 13.01
CA GLU A 121 18.96 0.08 11.56
C GLU A 121 17.88 1.14 11.23
N PRO A 122 18.11 1.97 10.19
CA PRO A 122 17.10 2.92 9.74
C PRO A 122 15.87 2.19 9.19
N GLU A 123 14.71 2.83 9.31
CA GLU A 123 13.42 2.28 8.88
C GLU A 123 13.44 1.88 7.40
N LEU A 124 14.03 2.74 6.56
CA LEU A 124 14.23 2.52 5.13
C LEU A 124 15.70 2.78 4.75
N PRO A 125 16.26 2.04 3.79
CA PRO A 125 17.58 2.37 3.24
C PRO A 125 17.49 3.68 2.47
N ASN A 126 18.34 4.65 2.77
CA ASN A 126 18.33 5.95 2.09
C ASN A 126 19.73 6.47 1.71
N GLU A 127 20.70 5.57 1.65
CA GLU A 127 22.09 5.88 1.38
C GLU A 127 22.43 5.51 -0.06
N THR A 128 23.16 6.40 -0.74
CA THR A 128 23.79 6.11 -2.02
C THR A 128 25.08 5.36 -1.75
N SER A 129 25.10 4.05 -2.00
CA SER A 129 26.34 3.29 -1.94
C SER A 129 26.96 3.16 -3.34
N PRO A 130 28.20 3.64 -3.54
CA PRO A 130 28.92 3.46 -4.80
C PRO A 130 29.30 2.00 -5.06
N THR A 131 29.37 1.16 -4.02
CA THR A 131 29.66 -0.27 -4.09
C THR A 131 28.41 -1.14 -4.22
N GLY A 132 27.21 -0.53 -4.11
CA GLY A 132 25.94 -1.26 -4.05
C GLY A 132 25.64 -1.87 -2.67
N GLU A 133 26.41 -1.53 -1.64
CA GLU A 133 26.12 -1.85 -0.23
C GLU A 133 24.77 -1.21 0.15
N GLY A 134 23.71 -2.02 0.16
CA GLY A 134 22.33 -1.55 0.28
C GLY A 134 21.35 -2.40 -0.52
N SER A 135 21.84 -3.13 -1.53
CA SER A 135 21.03 -4.11 -2.29
C SER A 135 20.36 -5.15 -1.38
N GLY A 136 21.02 -5.55 -0.29
CA GLY A 136 20.49 -6.50 0.69
C GLY A 136 19.24 -6.03 1.45
N ARG A 137 18.87 -4.75 1.36
CA ARG A 137 17.61 -4.20 1.93
C ARG A 137 16.46 -4.17 0.92
N ILE A 138 16.66 -4.59 -0.32
CA ILE A 138 15.57 -4.81 -1.30
C ILE A 138 15.16 -6.29 -1.28
N GLU A 139 13.88 -6.55 -1.06
CA GLU A 139 13.30 -7.88 -1.22
C GLU A 139 12.97 -8.16 -2.70
N TRP A 140 12.30 -7.18 -3.31
CA TRP A 140 11.95 -7.20 -4.73
C TRP A 140 11.65 -5.77 -5.20
N ALA A 141 12.02 -5.45 -6.43
CA ALA A 141 11.61 -4.23 -7.09
C ALA A 141 11.31 -4.53 -8.56
N PHE A 142 10.14 -4.12 -9.03
CA PHE A 142 9.73 -4.36 -10.41
C PHE A 142 8.71 -3.33 -10.88
N ALA A 143 8.59 -3.21 -12.19
CA ALA A 143 7.73 -2.25 -12.85
C ALA A 143 7.25 -2.77 -14.20
N GLY A 144 6.09 -2.31 -14.62
CA GLY A 144 5.48 -2.78 -15.86
C GLY A 144 4.08 -2.26 -16.05
N GLN A 145 3.23 -3.11 -16.65
CA GLN A 145 1.82 -2.79 -16.88
C GLN A 145 0.91 -3.83 -16.23
N SER A 146 -0.18 -3.36 -15.65
CA SER A 146 -1.20 -4.21 -15.03
C SER A 146 -2.50 -4.20 -15.83
N VAL A 147 -3.22 -5.31 -15.78
CA VAL A 147 -4.56 -5.45 -16.34
C VAL A 147 -5.43 -6.20 -15.34
N SER A 148 -6.65 -5.72 -15.10
CA SER A 148 -7.61 -6.36 -14.19
C SER A 148 -8.95 -6.56 -14.87
N VAL A 149 -9.46 -7.79 -14.88
CA VAL A 149 -10.74 -8.16 -15.49
C VAL A 149 -11.65 -8.86 -14.48
N PRO A 150 -12.98 -8.84 -14.64
CA PRO A 150 -13.88 -9.65 -13.81
C PRO A 150 -13.47 -11.14 -13.81
N PHE A 151 -13.48 -11.78 -12.65
CA PHE A 151 -13.11 -13.19 -12.51
C PHE A 151 -14.34 -14.07 -12.29
N THR A 152 -14.47 -15.10 -13.13
CA THR A 152 -15.53 -16.11 -13.06
C THR A 152 -14.97 -17.53 -12.92
N GLY A 153 -13.66 -17.66 -12.72
CA GLY A 153 -12.96 -18.96 -12.68
C GLY A 153 -12.92 -19.60 -11.29
N ASN A 154 -12.28 -20.77 -11.22
CA ASN A 154 -12.01 -21.46 -9.96
C ASN A 154 -10.58 -21.14 -9.47
N VAL A 155 -10.49 -20.46 -8.33
CA VAL A 155 -9.22 -20.05 -7.72
C VAL A 155 -8.32 -21.24 -7.35
N TYR A 156 -8.87 -22.38 -6.92
CA TYR A 156 -8.07 -23.56 -6.58
C TYR A 156 -7.30 -24.10 -7.78
N LYS A 157 -7.94 -24.11 -8.96
CA LYS A 157 -7.29 -24.53 -10.20
C LYS A 157 -6.16 -23.58 -10.60
N MET A 158 -6.30 -22.28 -10.34
CA MET A 158 -5.22 -21.30 -10.55
C MET A 158 -4.03 -21.57 -9.61
N LEU A 159 -4.28 -21.97 -8.37
CA LEU A 159 -3.25 -22.24 -7.35
C LEU A 159 -2.64 -23.65 -7.43
N GLY A 160 -2.82 -24.34 -8.56
CA GLY A 160 -2.32 -25.70 -8.80
C GLY A 160 -3.05 -26.81 -8.01
N GLY A 161 -4.14 -26.47 -7.32
CA GLY A 161 -4.96 -27.44 -6.61
C GLY A 161 -5.89 -28.21 -7.55
N ARG A 162 -6.13 -29.50 -7.23
CA ARG A 162 -7.26 -30.24 -7.80
C ARG A 162 -8.52 -29.74 -7.09
N ALA A 163 -9.51 -29.25 -7.82
CA ALA A 163 -10.80 -28.89 -7.24
C ALA A 163 -11.37 -30.12 -6.51
N PRO A 164 -12.07 -29.95 -5.37
CA PRO A 164 -12.79 -31.07 -4.78
C PRO A 164 -13.71 -31.64 -5.86
N GLU A 165 -13.56 -32.94 -6.15
CA GLU A 165 -14.48 -33.64 -7.04
C GLU A 165 -15.86 -33.51 -6.39
N THR A 166 -16.73 -32.75 -7.02
CA THR A 166 -18.14 -32.74 -6.63
C THR A 166 -18.64 -34.17 -6.83
N GLU A 167 -19.09 -34.82 -5.76
CA GLU A 167 -19.89 -36.04 -5.83
C GLU A 167 -21.19 -35.73 -6.57
N SER A 168 -21.12 -35.66 -7.90
CA SER A 168 -22.27 -35.56 -8.79
C SER A 168 -21.86 -36.02 -10.18
N ASP A 169 -21.43 -37.29 -10.27
CA ASP A 169 -21.53 -38.05 -11.51
C ASP A 169 -21.84 -39.51 -11.17
N ALA A 170 -22.97 -39.71 -10.50
CA ALA A 170 -23.71 -40.96 -10.62
C ALA A 170 -24.42 -40.95 -11.99
N GLY A 171 -23.63 -41.04 -13.05
CA GLY A 171 -24.05 -41.08 -14.44
C GLY A 171 -23.81 -42.45 -15.02
N THR A 172 -24.78 -43.35 -14.80
CA THR A 172 -25.16 -44.51 -15.64
C THR A 172 -24.21 -44.84 -16.79
N GLU A 173 -23.24 -45.73 -16.59
CA GLU A 173 -22.59 -46.44 -17.68
C GLU A 173 -23.12 -47.87 -17.78
N ASN A 174 -23.53 -48.20 -19.01
CA ASN A 174 -24.13 -49.45 -19.41
C ASN A 174 -23.23 -50.65 -19.09
N ALA A 175 -23.82 -51.65 -18.44
CA ALA A 175 -23.24 -52.98 -18.36
C ALA A 175 -23.27 -53.64 -19.75
N GLU A 176 -22.12 -53.71 -20.41
CA GLU A 176 -21.83 -54.81 -21.34
C GLU A 176 -21.24 -55.98 -20.55
N ALA A 177 -21.97 -57.10 -20.58
CA ALA A 177 -21.55 -58.38 -20.06
C ALA A 177 -20.52 -59.04 -21.00
N VAL A 178 -19.65 -59.92 -20.43
CA VAL A 178 -19.00 -61.16 -20.97
C VAL A 178 -17.71 -61.46 -20.14
N PRO A 179 -17.30 -62.72 -19.85
CA PRO A 179 -17.71 -63.44 -18.64
C PRO A 179 -16.53 -63.96 -17.80
N VAL A 180 -16.88 -64.44 -16.60
CA VAL A 180 -16.36 -65.61 -15.85
C VAL A 180 -14.88 -66.01 -16.03
N GLY A 181 -14.14 -65.85 -14.94
CA GLY A 181 -12.97 -66.66 -14.58
C GLY A 181 -12.96 -66.90 -13.07
N GLU A 182 -13.43 -68.08 -12.67
CA GLU A 182 -13.17 -68.78 -11.39
C GLU A 182 -11.63 -68.93 -11.23
N GLU A 183 -10.97 -69.10 -10.08
CA GLU A 183 -11.31 -69.53 -8.72
C GLU A 183 -10.03 -69.34 -7.85
N ASN A 184 -10.18 -69.58 -6.54
CA ASN A 184 -9.17 -69.94 -5.52
C ASN A 184 -8.78 -68.88 -4.47
N ASP A 185 -9.59 -68.92 -3.40
CA ASP A 185 -9.23 -69.45 -2.07
C ASP A 185 -8.24 -68.69 -1.15
N ALA A 186 -8.87 -68.16 -0.11
CA ALA A 186 -8.65 -68.46 1.31
C ALA A 186 -7.31 -68.09 1.96
N ASN A 187 -7.38 -67.16 2.92
CA ASN A 187 -7.04 -67.47 4.31
C ASN A 187 -7.63 -66.44 5.30
N ASP A 188 -8.48 -66.98 6.17
CA ASP A 188 -8.72 -66.73 7.59
C ASP A 188 -7.80 -65.74 8.35
N ALA A 189 -8.12 -65.17 9.51
CA ALA A 189 -9.33 -64.84 10.27
C ALA A 189 -8.85 -64.28 11.66
N ILE A 190 -9.74 -63.58 12.37
CA ILE A 190 -9.89 -63.54 13.86
C ILE A 190 -9.05 -62.56 14.72
N ASN A 191 -9.74 -61.54 15.29
CA ASN A 191 -9.92 -61.19 16.74
C ASN A 191 -10.20 -59.67 16.88
N ALA A 192 -11.40 -59.15 17.16
CA ALA A 192 -12.22 -59.20 18.39
C ALA A 192 -11.59 -58.51 19.62
N MET A 193 -12.16 -57.36 20.05
CA MET A 193 -12.58 -57.04 21.44
C MET A 193 -12.95 -55.56 21.64
N ASP A 194 -14.24 -55.33 21.91
CA ASP A 194 -14.85 -54.30 22.79
C ASP A 194 -15.25 -55.08 24.09
N PRO A 195 -15.49 -54.54 25.32
CA PRO A 195 -16.50 -53.48 25.56
C PRO A 195 -16.40 -52.62 26.87
N GLN A 196 -17.43 -51.77 27.04
CA GLN A 196 -18.03 -51.22 28.29
C GLN A 196 -17.45 -49.91 28.87
N SER A 197 -18.15 -48.75 28.84
CA SER A 197 -19.45 -48.32 29.42
C SER A 197 -19.28 -47.71 30.82
N GLU A 198 -19.86 -46.52 31.06
CA GLU A 198 -20.72 -46.20 32.21
C GLU A 198 -21.50 -44.89 31.96
N ASP A 199 -22.76 -44.94 32.36
CA ASP A 199 -23.89 -44.05 32.07
C ASP A 199 -24.59 -43.79 33.42
N VAL A 200 -24.83 -42.55 33.88
CA VAL A 200 -25.82 -42.25 34.95
C VAL A 200 -26.36 -40.79 34.89
N SER A 201 -27.47 -40.64 34.16
CA SER A 201 -28.81 -40.09 34.53
C SER A 201 -29.09 -38.75 35.27
N SER A 202 -30.08 -38.02 34.69
CA SER A 202 -31.33 -37.42 35.29
C SER A 202 -31.25 -36.26 36.30
N SER A 203 -32.14 -35.25 36.42
CA SER A 203 -33.44 -34.87 35.81
C SER A 203 -33.88 -33.46 36.33
N SER A 204 -34.65 -32.69 35.53
CA SER A 204 -35.75 -31.70 35.84
C SER A 204 -35.70 -30.84 37.14
N SER A 205 -36.18 -29.60 37.25
CA SER A 205 -36.79 -28.54 36.43
C SER A 205 -37.20 -27.45 37.43
N LEU A 206 -37.05 -26.15 37.16
CA LEU A 206 -37.99 -25.10 37.62
C LEU A 206 -37.67 -23.78 36.91
N SER A 207 -38.73 -23.12 36.49
CA SER A 207 -38.75 -22.02 35.52
C SER A 207 -38.59 -20.65 36.17
N THR A 208 -37.92 -19.74 35.48
CA THR A 208 -38.21 -18.31 35.56
C THR A 208 -38.11 -17.74 34.15
N ALA A 209 -39.26 -17.38 33.58
CA ALA A 209 -39.34 -16.74 32.28
C ALA A 209 -38.75 -15.33 32.38
N SER A 210 -37.68 -15.08 31.63
CA SER A 210 -37.29 -13.73 31.22
C SER A 210 -37.25 -13.73 29.70
N THR A 211 -38.22 -13.04 29.12
CA THR A 211 -38.34 -12.80 27.68
C THR A 211 -37.12 -11.99 27.22
N VAL A 212 -36.10 -12.68 26.71
CA VAL A 212 -35.08 -12.06 25.87
C VAL A 212 -35.51 -12.29 24.43
N VAL A 213 -35.92 -11.21 23.78
CA VAL A 213 -36.19 -11.18 22.34
C VAL A 213 -34.87 -11.52 21.64
N ALA A 214 -34.73 -12.76 21.18
CA ALA A 214 -33.64 -13.14 20.30
C ALA A 214 -33.84 -12.45 18.96
N ALA A 215 -33.22 -11.29 18.79
CA ALA A 215 -32.99 -10.74 17.47
C ALA A 215 -32.10 -11.75 16.72
N SER A 216 -32.71 -12.56 15.85
CA SER A 216 -32.00 -13.26 14.79
C SER A 216 -31.38 -12.19 13.88
N HIS A 217 -30.18 -11.73 14.23
CA HIS A 217 -29.29 -11.10 13.28
C HIS A 217 -28.85 -12.20 12.31
N VAL A 218 -29.70 -12.46 11.32
CA VAL A 218 -29.25 -12.95 10.03
C VAL A 218 -28.24 -11.91 9.57
N LEU A 219 -26.95 -12.24 9.72
CA LEU A 219 -25.88 -11.53 9.03
C LEU A 219 -26.22 -11.63 7.55
N HIS A 220 -26.85 -10.57 7.01
CA HIS A 220 -26.89 -10.32 5.59
C HIS A 220 -25.43 -10.19 5.18
N THR A 221 -24.83 -11.31 4.78
CA THR A 221 -23.60 -11.31 4.01
C THR A 221 -24.01 -10.70 2.68
N ALA A 222 -23.83 -9.38 2.56
CA ALA A 222 -23.83 -8.75 1.25
C ALA A 222 -22.88 -9.60 0.39
N PRO A 223 -23.30 -10.05 -0.81
CA PRO A 223 -22.44 -10.86 -1.65
C PRO A 223 -21.12 -10.12 -1.83
N LEU A 224 -20.01 -10.82 -1.60
CA LEU A 224 -18.69 -10.27 -1.88
C LEU A 224 -18.73 -9.68 -3.30
N PRO A 225 -18.22 -8.45 -3.51
CA PRO A 225 -18.10 -7.92 -4.85
C PRO A 225 -17.37 -8.95 -5.72
N HIS A 226 -17.84 -9.12 -6.97
CA HIS A 226 -17.29 -10.12 -7.87
C HIS A 226 -15.76 -9.95 -7.95
N PRO A 227 -14.98 -11.00 -7.63
CA PRO A 227 -13.54 -10.87 -7.61
C PRO A 227 -13.03 -10.51 -9.00
N ARG A 228 -11.85 -9.90 -9.05
CA ARG A 228 -11.17 -9.55 -10.30
C ARG A 228 -9.91 -10.36 -10.45
N LYS A 229 -9.60 -10.82 -11.65
CA LYS A 229 -8.28 -11.38 -11.96
C LYS A 229 -7.41 -10.23 -12.43
N SER A 230 -6.33 -10.00 -11.71
CA SER A 230 -5.27 -9.07 -12.08
C SER A 230 -4.10 -9.84 -12.69
N THR A 231 -3.41 -9.19 -13.61
CA THR A 231 -2.22 -9.70 -14.28
C THR A 231 -1.21 -8.57 -14.35
N TRP A 232 0.02 -8.83 -13.90
CA TRP A 232 1.11 -7.87 -13.91
C TRP A 232 2.19 -8.39 -14.85
N GLN A 233 2.40 -7.66 -15.94
CA GLN A 233 3.46 -7.94 -16.89
C GLN A 233 4.68 -7.09 -16.55
N HIS A 234 5.75 -7.74 -16.09
CA HIS A 234 6.97 -7.06 -15.70
C HIS A 234 7.75 -6.65 -16.95
N TRP A 235 8.10 -5.37 -17.03
CA TRP A 235 8.96 -4.82 -18.08
C TRP A 235 10.39 -4.61 -17.58
N LEU A 236 10.53 -4.36 -16.28
CA LEU A 236 11.78 -4.26 -15.55
C LEU A 236 11.63 -4.96 -14.19
N ASP A 237 12.58 -5.83 -13.84
CA ASP A 237 12.53 -6.62 -12.61
C ASP A 237 13.96 -6.77 -12.03
N SER A 238 14.10 -6.54 -10.72
CA SER A 238 15.38 -6.62 -10.03
C SER A 238 16.00 -8.02 -10.08
N ARG A 239 15.19 -9.08 -10.17
CA ARG A 239 15.60 -10.49 -10.15
C ARG A 239 16.06 -11.01 -11.51
N TYR A 240 15.84 -10.27 -12.59
CA TYR A 240 16.18 -10.68 -13.95
C TYR A 240 17.21 -9.75 -14.58
N PRO A 241 18.11 -10.23 -15.45
CA PRO A 241 19.02 -9.38 -16.20
C PRO A 241 18.28 -8.28 -16.98
N LEU A 242 18.96 -7.15 -17.19
CA LEU A 242 18.46 -6.09 -18.06
C LEU A 242 18.15 -6.68 -19.46
N PHE A 243 16.99 -6.32 -20.03
CA PHE A 243 16.47 -6.88 -21.29
C PHE A 243 16.22 -8.40 -21.30
N SER A 244 16.01 -9.04 -20.15
CA SER A 244 15.59 -10.44 -20.12
C SER A 244 14.40 -10.65 -21.07
N PRO A 245 14.49 -11.58 -22.04
CA PRO A 245 13.40 -11.84 -22.98
C PRO A 245 12.21 -12.53 -22.32
N TYR A 246 12.44 -13.14 -21.15
CA TYR A 246 11.45 -13.86 -20.38
C TYR A 246 11.51 -13.39 -18.93
N ILE A 247 10.57 -12.51 -18.57
CA ILE A 247 10.24 -12.23 -17.17
C ILE A 247 8.86 -12.88 -16.95
N PRO A 248 8.70 -13.72 -15.92
CA PRO A 248 7.41 -14.35 -15.62
C PRO A 248 6.29 -13.32 -15.44
N ILE A 249 5.08 -13.75 -15.76
CA ILE A 249 3.87 -12.96 -15.55
C ILE A 249 3.30 -13.35 -14.19
N ASP A 250 3.00 -12.34 -13.38
CA ASP A 250 2.37 -12.53 -12.09
C ASP A 250 0.85 -12.38 -12.22
N THR A 251 0.09 -13.24 -11.53
CA THR A 251 -1.38 -13.18 -11.56
C THR A 251 -1.96 -13.44 -10.19
N GLY A 252 -3.04 -12.72 -9.87
CA GLY A 252 -3.74 -12.78 -8.60
C GLY A 252 -5.24 -12.57 -8.78
N VAL A 253 -6.02 -13.15 -7.88
CA VAL A 253 -7.47 -12.90 -7.75
C VAL A 253 -7.68 -11.93 -6.58
N MET A 254 -8.31 -10.80 -6.88
CA MET A 254 -8.54 -9.69 -5.98
C MET A 254 -9.96 -9.75 -5.41
N TYR A 255 -10.07 -9.79 -4.09
CA TYR A 255 -11.32 -9.81 -3.32
C TYR A 255 -11.43 -8.53 -2.49
N SER A 256 -12.28 -7.59 -2.91
CA SER A 256 -12.56 -6.40 -2.08
C SER A 256 -13.40 -6.79 -0.86
N LEU A 257 -13.06 -6.22 0.31
CA LEU A 257 -13.72 -6.56 1.56
C LEU A 257 -14.98 -5.68 1.78
N PRO A 258 -16.19 -6.25 1.95
CA PRO A 258 -17.44 -5.47 1.96
C PRO A 258 -17.53 -4.35 3.00
N ASN A 259 -16.87 -4.53 4.15
CA ASN A 259 -16.92 -3.57 5.26
C ASN A 259 -15.61 -2.79 5.43
N GLN A 260 -14.64 -2.98 4.53
CA GLN A 260 -13.33 -2.36 4.55
C GLN A 260 -12.98 -2.00 3.11
N PRO A 261 -13.59 -0.94 2.56
CA PRO A 261 -13.55 -0.63 1.12
C PRO A 261 -12.16 -0.23 0.62
N ASP A 262 -11.27 0.15 1.53
CA ASP A 262 -9.86 0.42 1.28
C ASP A 262 -9.00 -0.85 1.32
N LEU A 263 -9.57 -2.01 1.65
CA LEU A 263 -8.85 -3.28 1.73
C LEU A 263 -9.25 -4.26 0.62
N THR A 264 -8.21 -4.81 -0.02
CA THR A 264 -8.35 -5.84 -1.05
C THR A 264 -7.44 -7.00 -0.73
N LEU A 265 -8.02 -8.20 -0.65
CA LEU A 265 -7.28 -9.44 -0.44
C LEU A 265 -6.93 -10.05 -1.79
N GLU A 266 -5.64 -10.19 -2.06
CA GLU A 266 -5.11 -10.86 -3.23
C GLU A 266 -4.75 -12.31 -2.90
N VAL A 267 -5.14 -13.24 -3.77
CA VAL A 267 -4.68 -14.63 -3.73
C VAL A 267 -4.07 -14.96 -5.07
N GLY A 268 -2.79 -15.34 -5.08
CA GLY A 268 -2.03 -15.49 -6.32
C GLY A 268 -0.99 -16.61 -6.26
N SER A 269 -0.26 -16.74 -7.36
CA SER A 269 0.85 -17.66 -7.52
C SER A 269 1.97 -16.98 -8.27
N ALA A 270 3.20 -17.10 -7.75
CA ALA A 270 4.39 -16.51 -8.35
C ALA A 270 5.52 -17.56 -8.42
N PRO A 271 6.51 -17.39 -9.32
CA PRO A 271 7.72 -18.20 -9.30
C PRO A 271 8.42 -18.09 -7.93
N SER A 272 8.80 -19.22 -7.35
CA SER A 272 9.55 -19.22 -6.10
C SER A 272 11.04 -18.93 -6.38
N PRO A 273 11.64 -17.92 -5.74
CA PRO A 273 13.09 -17.72 -5.85
C PRO A 273 13.89 -18.80 -5.10
N PHE A 274 13.23 -19.65 -4.29
CA PHE A 274 13.87 -20.66 -3.44
C PHE A 274 13.79 -22.08 -4.01
N SER A 275 13.07 -22.28 -5.11
CA SER A 275 12.95 -23.59 -5.75
C SER A 275 13.22 -23.46 -7.24
N ALA A 276 14.21 -24.20 -7.74
CA ALA A 276 14.62 -24.19 -9.15
C ALA A 276 13.49 -24.58 -10.13
N HIS A 277 12.38 -25.14 -9.64
CA HIS A 277 11.25 -25.62 -10.45
C HIS A 277 9.87 -25.32 -9.82
N GLY A 278 9.81 -24.53 -8.74
CA GLY A 278 8.61 -24.40 -7.91
C GLY A 278 7.91 -23.05 -8.02
N HIS A 279 6.58 -23.07 -8.12
CA HIS A 279 5.77 -21.90 -7.79
C HIS A 279 5.59 -21.80 -6.27
N ILE A 280 5.31 -20.61 -5.76
CA ILE A 280 4.77 -20.41 -4.42
C ILE A 280 3.40 -19.76 -4.57
N ASN A 281 2.40 -20.31 -3.88
CA ASN A 281 1.13 -19.62 -3.73
C ASN A 281 1.29 -18.56 -2.65
N TYR A 282 0.49 -17.51 -2.72
CA TYR A 282 0.52 -16.48 -1.70
C TYR A 282 -0.86 -15.89 -1.49
N GLU A 283 -1.01 -15.27 -0.33
CA GLU A 283 -2.12 -14.40 -0.02
C GLU A 283 -1.58 -13.09 0.56
N GLU A 284 -2.04 -11.96 0.02
CA GLU A 284 -1.59 -10.63 0.39
C GLU A 284 -2.80 -9.74 0.67
N LEU A 285 -2.78 -9.00 1.78
CA LEU A 285 -3.79 -7.97 2.02
C LEU A 285 -3.20 -6.62 1.66
N TRP A 286 -3.89 -5.91 0.77
CA TRP A 286 -3.52 -4.59 0.29
C TRP A 286 -4.45 -3.53 0.88
N ARG A 287 -3.89 -2.38 1.22
CA ARG A 287 -4.64 -1.17 1.58
C ARG A 287 -4.42 -0.10 0.51
N ASP A 288 -5.51 0.43 -0.02
CA ASP A 288 -5.46 1.60 -0.88
C ASP A 288 -5.36 2.87 -0.03
N GLU A 289 -4.30 3.62 -0.24
CA GLU A 289 -4.05 4.89 0.43
C GLU A 289 -4.74 6.04 -0.30
N PRO A 290 -5.32 7.01 0.41
CA PRO A 290 -5.86 8.22 -0.21
C PRO A 290 -4.79 8.97 -1.01
N ILE A 291 -5.10 9.30 -2.26
CA ILE A 291 -4.27 10.15 -3.10
C ILE A 291 -4.48 11.60 -2.65
N LYS A 292 -3.39 12.32 -2.35
CA LYS A 292 -3.43 13.71 -1.90
C LYS A 292 -2.93 14.65 -2.98
N ALA A 293 -3.53 15.83 -3.05
CA ALA A 293 -2.91 16.98 -3.70
C ALA A 293 -1.67 17.41 -2.92
N VAL A 294 -0.69 18.03 -3.59
CA VAL A 294 0.56 18.49 -2.97
C VAL A 294 0.98 19.87 -3.50
N GLY A 295 1.71 20.63 -2.69
CA GLY A 295 2.23 21.96 -3.04
C GLY A 295 1.19 23.08 -2.98
N GLU A 296 1.49 24.21 -3.62
CA GLU A 296 0.66 25.44 -3.59
C GLU A 296 -0.77 25.22 -4.11
N ARG A 297 -0.96 24.21 -4.97
CA ARG A 297 -2.27 23.81 -5.52
C ARG A 297 -3.22 23.22 -4.48
N CYS A 298 -2.77 22.99 -3.24
CA CYS A 298 -3.64 22.66 -2.10
C CYS A 298 -4.43 23.88 -1.60
N ARG A 299 -3.99 25.11 -1.91
CA ARG A 299 -4.49 26.35 -1.29
C ARG A 299 -5.43 27.16 -2.17
N ASP A 300 -5.53 26.84 -3.46
CA ASP A 300 -6.43 27.55 -4.37
C ASP A 300 -7.89 27.14 -4.15
N ALA A 301 -8.58 27.97 -3.35
CA ALA A 301 -10.03 28.16 -3.30
C ALA A 301 -10.91 26.97 -2.87
N GLY A 302 -10.82 26.55 -1.61
CA GLY A 302 -11.90 25.79 -0.93
C GLY A 302 -12.29 24.44 -1.54
N GLY A 303 -11.52 23.95 -2.51
CA GLY A 303 -11.64 22.65 -3.16
C GLY A 303 -10.60 21.65 -2.64
N ASP A 304 -10.77 20.38 -2.98
CA ASP A 304 -9.97 19.23 -2.48
C ASP A 304 -8.55 19.14 -3.10
N GLY A 305 -8.03 20.24 -3.65
CA GLY A 305 -6.74 20.37 -4.34
C GLY A 305 -6.64 19.57 -5.66
N LYS A 306 -5.73 19.96 -6.56
CA LYS A 306 -5.43 19.19 -7.78
C LYS A 306 -4.51 18.01 -7.48
N ARG A 307 -4.89 16.81 -7.90
CA ARG A 307 -4.04 15.62 -7.85
C ARG A 307 -3.34 15.41 -9.20
N VAL A 308 -2.14 14.84 -9.16
CA VAL A 308 -1.30 14.68 -10.34
C VAL A 308 -0.75 13.25 -10.39
N ALA A 309 -0.70 12.68 -11.59
CA ALA A 309 0.04 11.47 -11.89
C ALA A 309 1.02 11.73 -13.04
N VAL A 310 2.24 11.19 -12.91
CA VAL A 310 3.31 11.33 -13.91
C VAL A 310 3.95 9.97 -14.15
N THR A 311 4.19 9.62 -15.42
CA THR A 311 5.00 8.46 -15.79
C THR A 311 6.18 8.90 -16.65
N LEU A 312 7.41 8.62 -16.20
CA LEU A 312 8.64 8.81 -16.98
C LEU A 312 9.21 7.45 -17.36
N ARG A 313 9.64 7.29 -18.61
CA ARG A 313 10.29 6.06 -19.11
C ARG A 313 11.60 6.36 -19.80
N THR A 314 12.59 5.49 -19.63
CA THR A 314 13.79 5.44 -20.47
C THR A 314 14.07 4.01 -20.93
N GLU A 315 14.49 3.84 -22.19
CA GLU A 315 15.02 2.58 -22.72
C GLU A 315 16.16 2.91 -23.70
N GLU A 316 17.37 2.49 -23.38
CA GLU A 316 18.54 2.63 -24.24
C GLU A 316 19.19 1.25 -24.44
N ARG A 317 19.28 0.79 -25.69
CA ARG A 317 19.86 -0.53 -25.99
C ARG A 317 21.35 -0.50 -26.33
N GLY A 318 21.92 0.69 -26.54
CA GLY A 318 23.35 0.87 -26.83
C GLY A 318 24.20 0.94 -25.56
N GLY A 319 25.52 0.81 -25.71
CA GLY A 319 26.46 0.91 -24.58
C GLY A 319 26.25 -0.18 -23.53
N GLU A 320 26.26 0.20 -22.24
CA GLU A 320 25.89 -0.69 -21.13
C GLU A 320 24.39 -1.03 -21.11
N GLY A 321 23.57 -0.29 -21.87
CA GLY A 321 22.12 -0.39 -21.89
C GLY A 321 21.46 0.16 -20.62
N ALA A 322 20.23 0.65 -20.76
CA ALA A 322 19.41 1.11 -19.64
C ALA A 322 17.92 0.86 -19.86
N ARG A 323 17.20 0.60 -18.76
CA ARG A 323 15.74 0.71 -18.68
C ARG A 323 15.37 1.34 -17.35
N GLY A 324 14.40 2.24 -17.36
CA GLY A 324 13.87 2.82 -16.14
C GLY A 324 12.42 3.25 -16.28
N LEU A 325 11.69 3.16 -15.17
CA LEU A 325 10.33 3.66 -15.04
C LEU A 325 10.23 4.45 -13.72
N VAL A 326 9.66 5.64 -13.80
CA VAL A 326 9.28 6.46 -12.65
C VAL A 326 7.78 6.70 -12.72
N VAL A 327 7.09 6.47 -11.61
CA VAL A 327 5.66 6.77 -11.47
C VAL A 327 5.50 7.69 -10.26
N ARG A 328 4.80 8.80 -10.46
CA ARG A 328 4.24 9.65 -9.40
C ARG A 328 2.73 9.48 -9.37
N VAL A 329 2.18 9.36 -8.17
CA VAL A 329 0.75 9.47 -7.90
C VAL A 329 0.56 10.32 -6.66
N GLY A 330 -0.02 11.51 -6.82
CA GLY A 330 -0.23 12.47 -5.73
C GLY A 330 1.06 12.77 -4.98
N GLN A 331 1.07 12.37 -3.70
CA GLN A 331 2.12 12.59 -2.71
C GLN A 331 3.29 11.60 -2.76
N PHE A 332 3.27 10.60 -3.63
CA PHE A 332 4.35 9.61 -3.73
C PHE A 332 4.98 9.59 -5.12
N VAL A 333 6.30 9.36 -5.14
CA VAL A 333 7.04 9.03 -6.36
C VAL A 333 7.87 7.78 -6.10
N GLN A 334 7.79 6.80 -6.99
CA GLN A 334 8.68 5.64 -7.00
C GLN A 334 9.35 5.51 -8.35
N GLY A 335 10.59 5.06 -8.33
CA GLY A 335 11.33 4.80 -9.55
C GLY A 335 12.23 3.57 -9.42
N ILE A 336 12.35 2.84 -10.51
CA ILE A 336 13.29 1.73 -10.69
C ILE A 336 14.04 1.94 -11.99
N MET A 337 15.35 1.70 -11.97
CA MET A 337 16.20 1.75 -13.14
C MET A 337 17.26 0.66 -13.07
N LYS A 338 17.53 0.02 -14.20
CA LYS A 338 18.75 -0.77 -14.41
C LYS A 338 19.59 -0.16 -15.51
N ARG A 339 20.90 -0.05 -15.27
CA ARG A 339 21.92 0.38 -16.24
C ARG A 339 23.07 -0.62 -16.23
N GLY A 340 23.22 -1.39 -17.31
CA GLY A 340 24.00 -2.62 -17.28
C GLY A 340 23.53 -3.56 -16.17
N GLU A 341 24.44 -3.96 -15.28
CA GLU A 341 24.13 -4.82 -14.13
C GLU A 341 23.67 -4.05 -12.89
N ARG A 342 23.78 -2.72 -12.89
CA ARG A 342 23.48 -1.88 -11.74
C ARG A 342 21.96 -1.67 -11.63
N LEU A 343 21.43 -1.87 -10.42
CA LEU A 343 20.04 -1.58 -10.07
C LEU A 343 20.01 -0.35 -9.17
N SER A 344 19.14 0.60 -9.49
CA SER A 344 18.85 1.77 -8.66
C SER A 344 17.35 1.93 -8.48
N VAL A 345 16.91 2.14 -7.24
CA VAL A 345 15.52 2.38 -6.89
C VAL A 345 15.39 3.55 -5.92
N GLU A 346 14.30 4.29 -6.03
CA GLU A 346 14.01 5.45 -5.20
C GLU A 346 12.54 5.50 -4.80
N ARG A 347 12.27 5.93 -3.57
CA ARG A 347 10.94 6.31 -3.09
C ARG A 347 11.02 7.71 -2.49
N TRP A 348 10.08 8.55 -2.86
CA TRP A 348 9.91 9.91 -2.36
C TRP A 348 8.48 10.10 -1.88
N GLU A 349 8.32 10.92 -0.86
CA GLU A 349 7.03 11.30 -0.28
C GLU A 349 6.99 12.81 -0.06
N PHE A 350 5.86 13.44 -0.35
CA PHE A 350 5.61 14.83 0.02
C PHE A 350 5.12 14.90 1.47
N VAL A 351 5.86 15.60 2.32
CA VAL A 351 5.52 15.77 3.73
C VAL A 351 5.08 17.21 3.96
N GLU A 352 3.82 17.39 4.35
CA GLU A 352 3.31 18.70 4.75
C GLU A 352 3.99 19.17 6.04
N GLN A 353 4.46 20.42 6.06
CA GLN A 353 4.94 21.04 7.28
C GLN A 353 3.72 21.54 8.06
N ARG A 354 3.51 21.00 9.26
CA ARG A 354 2.50 21.53 10.18
C ARG A 354 2.93 22.93 10.61
N GLU A 355 2.08 23.94 10.39
CA GLU A 355 2.28 25.28 10.94
C GLU A 355 2.16 25.23 12.48
N GLY A 356 3.26 25.51 13.20
CA GLY A 356 3.36 25.60 14.67
C GLY A 356 3.95 24.33 15.32
N VAL A 357 5.16 24.34 15.88
CA VAL A 357 5.57 25.16 17.02
C VAL A 357 6.89 25.88 16.70
N SER A 358 6.87 27.21 16.72
CA SER A 358 8.07 28.02 16.95
C SER A 358 8.55 27.77 18.37
N GLY A 359 9.25 26.66 18.57
CA GLY A 359 9.88 26.28 19.83
C GLY A 359 11.38 26.41 19.64
N GLN A 360 11.97 27.40 20.30
CA GLN A 360 13.40 27.44 20.53
C GLN A 360 13.84 26.09 21.14
N GLN A 361 14.44 25.21 20.33
CA GLN A 361 15.44 24.27 20.84
C GLN A 361 16.75 24.60 20.16
N GLN A 362 17.45 25.53 20.80
CA GLN A 362 18.87 25.74 20.63
C GLN A 362 19.57 24.48 21.18
N GLY A 363 19.73 23.48 20.30
CA GLY A 363 20.54 22.29 20.57
C GLY A 363 22.00 22.66 20.48
N THR A 364 22.60 22.95 21.62
CA THR A 364 24.05 23.04 21.81
C THR A 364 24.69 21.70 21.44
N LEU A 365 25.29 21.61 20.26
CA LEU A 365 26.33 20.61 19.98
C LEU A 365 27.62 21.30 19.58
N ARG A 366 28.65 20.87 20.29
CA ARG A 366 29.96 21.46 20.45
C ARG A 366 30.90 20.81 19.43
N GLY A 367 31.51 21.63 18.58
CA GLY A 367 32.84 21.43 18.00
C GLY A 367 33.02 20.30 16.99
N GLY A 368 33.19 20.69 15.72
CA GLY A 368 33.76 19.85 14.67
C GLY A 368 33.85 20.64 13.37
N GLU A 369 34.97 21.33 13.15
CA GLU A 369 35.32 21.89 11.85
C GLU A 369 35.38 20.77 10.81
N VAL A 370 34.57 20.87 9.76
CA VAL A 370 34.76 20.12 8.52
C VAL A 370 34.67 21.11 7.36
N SER A 371 35.71 21.03 6.54
CA SER A 371 36.04 21.83 5.36
C SER A 371 34.89 21.96 4.36
N GLN A 372 34.71 23.19 3.88
CA GLN A 372 34.00 23.52 2.64
C GLN A 372 34.67 22.81 1.46
N GLU A 373 33.91 21.98 0.74
CA GLU A 373 33.86 21.84 -0.72
C GLU A 373 32.85 20.71 -1.04
N ASP A 374 32.07 20.85 -2.11
CA ASP A 374 30.95 20.00 -2.57
C ASP A 374 29.54 20.20 -1.99
N ALA A 375 29.01 21.42 -2.16
CA ALA A 375 27.56 21.69 -2.13
C ALA A 375 27.09 22.19 -3.51
N GLY A 376 26.83 21.26 -4.42
CA GLY A 376 26.10 21.52 -5.67
C GLY A 376 24.61 21.70 -5.38
N GLU A 377 24.23 22.95 -5.14
CA GLU A 377 22.90 23.58 -5.21
C GLU A 377 21.66 22.65 -5.26
N ALA A 378 21.24 22.14 -4.10
CA ALA A 378 19.83 21.95 -3.83
C ALA A 378 19.21 23.33 -3.56
N ARG A 379 18.56 23.93 -4.57
CA ARG A 379 17.75 25.13 -4.34
C ARG A 379 16.63 24.77 -3.37
N GLU A 380 16.69 25.31 -2.16
CA GLU A 380 15.59 25.32 -1.20
C GLU A 380 14.49 26.23 -1.76
N ASP A 381 13.59 25.68 -2.57
CA ASP A 381 12.33 26.33 -2.90
C ASP A 381 11.47 26.36 -1.63
N ARG A 382 11.68 27.38 -0.78
CA ARG A 382 10.84 27.70 0.37
C ARG A 382 9.59 28.45 -0.09
N GLU A 383 8.66 27.75 -0.72
CA GLU A 383 7.32 28.26 -1.01
C GLU A 383 6.24 27.19 -0.71
N GLY A 384 5.41 27.46 0.31
CA GLY A 384 4.07 26.87 0.45
C GLY A 384 3.88 25.42 0.95
N GLY A 385 4.08 25.17 2.25
CA GLY A 385 3.28 24.19 3.02
C GLY A 385 3.77 22.74 3.15
N GLY A 386 4.84 22.32 2.48
CA GLY A 386 5.41 20.98 2.61
C GLY A 386 6.69 20.81 1.79
N MET A 387 7.35 19.66 1.91
CA MET A 387 8.59 19.37 1.20
C MET A 387 8.65 17.91 0.74
N TRP A 388 9.14 17.69 -0.47
CA TRP A 388 9.48 16.37 -0.96
C TRP A 388 10.69 15.80 -0.22
N THR A 389 10.52 14.63 0.38
CA THR A 389 11.57 13.92 1.11
C THR A 389 11.84 12.58 0.44
N ARG A 390 13.10 12.29 0.14
CA ARG A 390 13.50 10.94 -0.28
C ARG A 390 13.41 10.03 0.93
N THR A 391 12.49 9.07 0.88
CA THR A 391 12.27 8.12 1.98
C THR A 391 13.08 6.84 1.78
N ALA A 392 13.40 6.47 0.54
CA ALA A 392 14.30 5.36 0.26
C ALA A 392 15.17 5.57 -0.98
N LYS A 393 16.41 5.07 -0.92
CA LYS A 393 17.37 4.97 -2.02
C LYS A 393 18.16 3.67 -1.87
N VAL A 394 18.24 2.92 -2.96
CA VAL A 394 19.20 1.84 -3.12
C VAL A 394 19.86 1.97 -4.50
N GLY A 395 21.13 1.59 -4.59
CA GLY A 395 21.89 1.59 -5.84
C GLY A 395 22.69 2.88 -6.10
N PRO A 396 23.57 2.86 -7.10
CA PRO A 396 24.52 3.94 -7.33
C PRO A 396 24.01 5.05 -8.26
N ASP A 397 23.06 4.75 -9.13
CA ASP A 397 22.61 5.69 -10.17
C ASP A 397 21.47 6.58 -9.64
N PHE A 398 21.37 7.78 -10.21
CA PHE A 398 20.27 8.71 -9.97
C PHE A 398 19.04 8.30 -10.75
N VAL A 399 17.90 8.20 -10.08
CA VAL A 399 16.59 7.99 -10.72
C VAL A 399 15.86 9.33 -10.72
N PRO A 400 15.26 9.80 -11.84
CA PRO A 400 14.71 11.16 -11.93
C PRO A 400 13.35 11.34 -11.23
N CYS A 401 13.19 10.75 -10.04
CA CYS A 401 12.05 11.00 -9.17
C CYS A 401 11.88 12.51 -8.83
N PRO A 402 12.95 13.30 -8.58
CA PRO A 402 12.82 14.76 -8.39
C PRO A 402 12.30 15.51 -9.62
N VAL A 403 12.51 14.99 -10.82
CA VAL A 403 11.97 15.61 -12.05
C VAL A 403 10.46 15.41 -12.11
N ALA A 404 9.97 14.22 -11.75
CA ALA A 404 8.53 13.93 -11.69
C ALA A 404 7.78 14.79 -10.64
N GLN A 405 8.49 15.43 -9.70
CA GLN A 405 7.92 16.34 -8.69
C GLN A 405 7.62 17.74 -9.22
N ARG A 406 8.25 18.15 -10.33
CA ARG A 406 8.10 19.49 -10.94
C ARG A 406 7.22 19.40 -12.18
N GLU A 407 5.95 19.06 -11.99
CA GLU A 407 5.05 18.75 -13.11
C GLU A 407 4.85 19.91 -14.11
N GLN A 408 5.05 21.16 -13.67
CA GLN A 408 4.98 22.36 -14.51
C GLN A 408 6.09 22.42 -15.58
N ASP A 409 7.20 21.70 -15.36
CA ASP A 409 8.32 21.63 -16.30
C ASP A 409 8.13 20.48 -17.31
N LEU A 410 7.03 19.71 -17.18
CA LEU A 410 6.78 18.51 -17.96
C LEU A 410 5.71 18.74 -19.02
N SER A 411 5.85 18.03 -20.14
CA SER A 411 4.82 17.94 -21.17
C SER A 411 4.78 16.51 -21.69
N VAL A 412 3.59 15.98 -21.99
CA VAL A 412 3.45 14.62 -22.54
C VAL A 412 4.24 14.52 -23.84
N SER A 413 4.96 13.41 -24.02
CA SER A 413 5.95 13.18 -25.09
C SER A 413 7.20 14.08 -25.03
N GLY A 414 7.31 14.96 -24.04
CA GLY A 414 8.52 15.73 -23.77
C GLY A 414 9.67 14.82 -23.33
N GLN A 415 10.89 15.24 -23.66
CA GLN A 415 12.12 14.52 -23.33
C GLN A 415 12.98 15.31 -22.34
N ILE A 416 13.64 14.59 -21.44
CA ILE A 416 14.46 15.17 -20.38
C ILE A 416 15.74 14.34 -20.28
N ASP A 417 16.88 15.00 -20.44
CA ASP A 417 18.18 14.36 -20.33
C ASP A 417 18.67 14.44 -18.89
N VAL A 418 18.91 13.29 -18.29
CA VAL A 418 19.36 13.16 -16.90
C VAL A 418 20.50 12.14 -16.85
N ASN A 419 21.68 12.59 -16.45
CA ASN A 419 22.88 11.76 -16.30
C ASN A 419 23.20 10.88 -17.52
N GLY A 420 23.05 11.46 -18.70
CA GLY A 420 23.35 10.81 -19.97
C GLY A 420 22.29 9.81 -20.42
N LEU A 421 21.11 9.80 -19.81
CA LEU A 421 19.94 9.04 -20.26
C LEU A 421 18.82 10.00 -20.66
N THR A 422 18.18 9.74 -21.80
CA THR A 422 16.97 10.46 -22.20
C THR A 422 15.73 9.78 -21.61
N TRP A 423 14.93 10.55 -20.89
CA TRP A 423 13.64 10.12 -20.32
C TRP A 423 12.50 10.77 -21.06
N THR A 424 11.47 9.99 -21.40
CA THR A 424 10.25 10.48 -22.04
C THR A 424 9.13 10.56 -21.00
N VAL A 425 8.39 11.67 -21.00
CA VAL A 425 7.16 11.83 -20.23
C VAL A 425 6.04 11.10 -20.98
N GLU A 426 5.71 9.87 -20.57
CA GLU A 426 4.65 9.08 -21.21
C GLU A 426 3.26 9.52 -20.75
N GLU A 427 3.17 10.03 -19.53
CA GLU A 427 1.90 10.37 -18.90
C GLU A 427 2.06 11.57 -17.98
N LEU A 428 1.13 12.51 -18.08
CA LEU A 428 0.95 13.64 -17.17
C LEU A 428 -0.55 13.91 -17.09
N VAL A 429 -1.17 13.54 -15.97
CA VAL A 429 -2.62 13.61 -15.77
C VAL A 429 -2.92 14.40 -14.50
N GLU A 430 -3.81 15.38 -14.60
CA GLU A 430 -4.31 16.16 -13.47
C GLU A 430 -5.82 15.92 -13.28
N TRP A 431 -6.28 15.85 -12.03
CA TRP A 431 -7.71 15.73 -11.71
C TRP A 431 -8.10 16.37 -10.38
#